data_AF-A0A940HUV0-F1
#
_entry.id   AF-A0A940HUV0-F1
#
_cell.length_a   1.000
_cell.length_b   1.000
_cell.length_c   1.000
_cell.angle_alpha   90.00
_cell.angle_beta   90.00
_cell.angle_gamma   90.00
#
_symmetry.space_group_name_H-M   'P 1'
#
loop_
_entity.id
_entity.type
_entity.pdbx_description
1 polymer ?
#
loop_
_entity_poly.entity_id
_entity_poly.type
_entity_poly.pdbx_seq_one_letter_code
_entity_poly.pdbx_strand_id
1 'polypeptide(L)'
;MAASAVVTGFMAGFFGIGGGLIMVPILFYIFSFAGLEQAFIMHLALGTSFSIIIPTSIISTMTHMKFKAVDFSIVKTFGVFVAIGVVFGTIFAVSLKTSSLVLFFSIMTMLFSLYFLTAKEKINP
;
A
#
# COMPACT_ATOMS: atom_id res chain seq x y z
N MET A 1 -0.94 13.66 12.16
CA MET A 1 0.05 12.69 11.64
C MET A 1 0.21 11.45 12.55
N ALA A 2 0.46 11.59 13.85
CA ALA A 2 0.57 10.43 14.75
C ALA A 2 -0.76 9.64 14.89
N ALA A 3 -1.88 10.32 15.15
CA ALA A 3 -3.19 9.68 15.27
C ALA A 3 -3.61 8.93 14.00
N SER A 4 -3.38 9.52 12.82
CA SER A 4 -3.66 8.90 11.53
C SER A 4 -2.79 7.67 11.27
N ALA A 5 -1.54 7.67 11.73
CA ALA A 5 -0.65 6.51 11.60
C ALA A 5 -1.12 5.33 12.46
N VAL A 6 -1.64 5.58 13.67
CA VAL A 6 -2.20 4.54 14.55
C VAL A 6 -3.43 3.89 13.92
N VAL A 7 -4.38 4.70 13.43
CA VAL A 7 -5.59 4.19 12.75
C VAL A 7 -5.23 3.41 11.50
N THR A 8 -4.30 3.95 10.70
CA THR A 8 -3.83 3.28 9.47
C THR A 8 -3.14 1.96 9.79
N GLY A 9 -2.28 1.91 10.81
CA GLY A 9 -1.59 0.68 11.24
C GLY A 9 -2.57 -0.38 11.75
N PHE A 10 -3.57 0.03 12.53
CA PHE A 10 -4.61 -0.87 13.00
C PHE A 10 -5.43 -1.45 11.83
N MET A 11 -5.92 -0.60 10.92
CA MET A 11 -6.68 -1.04 9.74
C MET A 11 -5.84 -1.88 8.79
N ALA A 12 -4.57 -1.53 8.59
CA ALA A 12 -3.64 -2.31 7.79
C ALA A 12 -3.45 -3.73 8.34
N GLY A 13 -3.37 -3.87 9.67
CA GLY A 13 -3.30 -5.16 10.35
C GLY A 13 -4.61 -5.94 10.24
N PHE A 14 -5.75 -5.26 10.41
CA PHE A 14 -7.08 -5.89 10.35
C PHE A 14 -7.41 -6.46 8.96
N PHE A 15 -7.17 -5.70 7.90
CA PHE A 15 -7.48 -6.13 6.53
C PHE A 15 -6.34 -6.93 5.86
N GLY A 16 -5.15 -7.01 6.46
CA GLY A 16 -4.01 -7.77 5.92
C GLY A 16 -3.43 -7.27 4.59
N ILE A 17 -3.92 -6.14 4.05
CA ILE A 17 -3.58 -5.59 2.73
C ILE A 17 -2.26 -4.81 2.70
N GLY A 18 -1.64 -4.56 3.87
CA GLY A 18 -0.55 -3.60 4.00
C GLY A 18 -1.07 -2.17 3.87
N GLY A 19 -0.66 -1.28 4.77
CA GLY A 19 -1.33 0.02 4.99
C GLY A 19 -1.31 1.01 3.83
N GLY A 20 -0.76 0.67 2.66
CA GLY A 20 -0.60 1.58 1.52
C GLY A 20 -1.91 2.15 0.98
N LEU A 21 -2.97 1.33 0.86
CA LEU A 21 -4.27 1.79 0.36
C LEU A 21 -4.88 2.92 1.22
N ILE A 22 -4.62 2.89 2.53
CA ILE A 22 -5.13 3.87 3.50
C ILE A 22 -4.14 5.02 3.70
N MET A 23 -2.84 4.71 3.77
CA MET A 23 -1.77 5.68 4.05
C MET A 23 -1.60 6.69 2.91
N VAL A 24 -1.66 6.26 1.66
CA VAL A 24 -1.44 7.13 0.49
C VAL A 24 -2.44 8.30 0.41
N PRO A 25 -3.77 8.10 0.48
CA PRO A 25 -4.70 9.22 0.45
C PRO A 25 -4.55 10.12 1.68
N ILE A 26 -4.27 9.56 2.85
CA ILE A 26 -4.00 10.34 4.07
C ILE A 26 -2.78 11.26 3.87
N LEU A 27 -1.67 10.71 3.36
CA LEU A 27 -0.45 11.48 3.07
C LEU A 27 -0.69 12.52 1.98
N PHE A 28 -1.45 12.19 0.93
CA PHE A 28 -1.83 13.15 -0.10
C PHE A 28 -2.54 14.36 0.49
N TYR A 29 -3.56 14.15 1.34
CA TYR A 29 -4.26 15.26 1.98
C TYR A 29 -3.36 16.03 2.95
N ILE A 30 -2.55 15.36 3.76
CA ILE A 30 -1.60 16.02 4.68
C ILE A 30 -0.63 16.91 3.90
N PHE A 31 -0.04 16.41 2.83
CA PHE A 31 0.89 17.16 1.98
C PHE A 31 0.21 18.30 1.22
N SER A 32 -1.05 18.11 0.81
CA SER A 32 -1.85 19.18 0.23
C SER A 32 -2.15 20.29 1.25
N PHE A 33 -2.46 19.96 2.51
CA PHE A 33 -2.67 20.95 3.57
C PHE A 33 -1.37 21.63 4.02
N ALA A 34 -0.23 20.95 3.90
CA ALA A 34 1.08 21.51 4.20
C ALA A 34 1.56 22.53 3.15
N GLY A 35 0.81 22.76 2.06
CA GLY A 35 1.14 23.73 1.03
C GLY A 35 2.26 23.29 0.08
N LEU A 36 2.50 21.98 -0.04
CA LEU A 36 3.51 21.46 -0.96
C LEU A 36 3.08 21.61 -2.42
N GLU A 37 4.06 21.66 -3.32
CA GLU A 37 3.83 21.86 -4.75
C GLU A 37 3.02 20.71 -5.37
N GLN A 38 1.84 21.03 -5.93
CA GLN A 38 0.92 20.06 -6.54
C GLN A 38 1.56 19.20 -7.64
N ALA A 39 2.66 19.65 -8.24
CA ALA A 39 3.40 18.89 -9.25
C ALA A 39 3.94 17.55 -8.72
N PHE A 40 4.24 17.43 -7.41
CA PHE A 40 4.91 16.26 -6.84
C PHE A 40 4.17 15.60 -5.66
N ILE A 41 3.03 16.13 -5.21
CA ILE A 41 2.31 15.64 -4.02
C ILE A 41 2.04 14.13 -4.08
N MET A 42 1.52 13.61 -5.20
CA MET A 42 1.24 12.16 -5.31
C MET A 42 2.49 11.30 -5.28
N HIS A 43 3.55 11.75 -5.93
CA HIS A 43 4.83 11.03 -5.94
C HIS A 43 5.41 10.97 -4.53
N LEU A 44 5.31 12.07 -3.78
CA LEU A 44 5.77 12.15 -2.40
C LEU A 44 4.91 11.26 -1.46
N ALA A 45 3.59 11.27 -1.63
CA ALA A 45 2.67 10.45 -0.84
C ALA A 45 2.93 8.95 -1.06
N LEU A 46 3.05 8.51 -2.32
CA LEU A 46 3.35 7.12 -2.68
C LEU A 46 4.73 6.70 -2.18
N GLY A 47 5.76 7.51 -2.45
CA GLY A 47 7.13 7.23 -2.02
C GLY A 47 7.26 7.13 -0.51
N THR A 48 6.65 8.07 0.23
CA THR A 48 6.65 8.05 1.71
C THR A 48 5.93 6.83 2.26
N SER A 49 4.78 6.46 1.68
CA SER A 49 4.07 5.25 2.06
C SER A 49 4.93 3.99 1.84
N PHE A 50 5.63 3.88 0.72
CA PHE A 50 6.55 2.76 0.48
C PHE A 50 7.71 2.74 1.47
N SER A 51 8.30 3.90 1.78
CA SER A 51 9.34 4.02 2.81
C SER A 51 8.89 3.54 4.19
N ILE A 52 7.59 3.66 4.51
CA ILE A 52 7.03 3.12 5.76
C ILE A 52 6.74 1.61 5.63
N ILE A 53 6.24 1.16 4.49
CA ILE A 53 5.88 -0.25 4.26
C ILE A 53 7.12 -1.16 4.27
N ILE A 54 8.23 -0.76 3.65
CA ILE A 54 9.44 -1.59 3.54
C ILE A 54 9.94 -2.09 4.92
N PRO A 55 10.26 -1.23 5.90
CA PRO A 55 10.76 -1.69 7.21
C PRO A 55 9.70 -2.45 8.00
N THR A 56 8.42 -2.03 7.91
CA THR A 56 7.33 -2.71 8.63
C THR A 56 7.08 -4.11 8.08
N SER A 57 7.14 -4.31 6.76
CA SER A 57 7.04 -5.63 6.12
C SER A 57 8.22 -6.53 6.47
N ILE A 58 9.45 -6.00 6.57
CA ILE A 58 10.62 -6.78 7.00
C ILE A 58 10.41 -7.28 8.43
N ILE A 59 10.07 -6.39 9.37
CA ILE A 59 9.85 -6.74 10.78
C ILE A 59 8.68 -7.74 10.91
N SER A 60 7.59 -7.52 10.17
CA SER A 60 6.44 -8.43 10.14
C SER A 60 6.85 -9.83 9.66
N THR A 61 7.60 -9.92 8.56
CA THR A 61 8.08 -11.19 8.01
C THR A 61 9.02 -11.89 8.99
N MET A 62 9.99 -11.17 9.56
CA MET A 62 10.90 -11.73 10.58
C MET A 62 10.14 -12.28 11.79
N THR A 63 9.08 -11.59 12.22
CA THR A 63 8.24 -12.04 13.33
C THR A 63 7.50 -13.33 12.97
N HIS A 64 6.87 -13.41 11.79
CA HIS A 64 6.17 -14.61 11.32
C HIS A 64 7.12 -15.79 11.06
N MET A 65 8.37 -15.53 10.65
CA MET A 65 9.40 -16.55 10.52
C MET A 65 9.70 -17.25 11.85
N LYS A 66 9.70 -16.51 12.97
CA LYS A 66 9.92 -17.11 14.31
C LYS A 66 8.82 -18.09 14.68
N PHE A 67 7.60 -17.90 14.18
CA PHE A 67 6.46 -18.79 14.38
C PHE A 67 6.36 -19.91 13.33
N LYS A 68 7.38 -20.08 12.45
CA LYS A 68 7.38 -21.05 11.34
C LYS A 68 6.18 -20.92 10.39
N ALA A 69 5.59 -19.73 10.31
CA ALA A 69 4.39 -19.46 9.52
C ALA A 69 4.70 -18.97 8.08
N VAL A 70 5.95 -19.04 7.63
CA VAL A 70 6.39 -18.54 6.32
C VAL A 70 6.66 -19.70 5.36
N ASP A 71 5.88 -19.78 4.28
CA ASP A 71 6.10 -20.72 3.19
C ASP A 71 7.04 -20.11 2.13
N PHE A 72 8.30 -20.57 2.15
CA PHE A 72 9.32 -20.13 1.21
C PHE A 72 9.10 -20.58 -0.23
N SER A 73 8.30 -21.62 -0.47
CA SER A 73 7.93 -22.08 -1.82
C SER A 73 7.05 -21.04 -2.51
N ILE A 74 6.07 -20.50 -1.78
CA ILE A 74 5.20 -19.42 -2.26
C ILE A 74 6.01 -18.15 -2.48
N VAL A 75 6.86 -17.78 -1.52
CA VAL A 75 7.71 -16.57 -1.64
C VAL A 75 8.60 -16.65 -2.88
N LYS A 76 9.20 -17.80 -3.18
CA LYS A 76 10.07 -17.94 -4.35
C LYS A 76 9.30 -17.89 -5.67
N THR A 77 8.13 -18.52 -5.72
CA THR A 77 7.31 -18.56 -6.95
C THR A 77 6.66 -17.20 -7.17
N PHE A 78 5.85 -16.74 -6.22
CA PHE A 78 5.07 -15.51 -6.32
C PHE A 78 5.94 -14.26 -6.20
N GLY A 79 6.98 -14.29 -5.36
CA GLY A 79 7.87 -13.15 -5.16
C GLY A 79 8.62 -12.73 -6.42
N VAL A 80 8.94 -13.66 -7.33
CA VAL A 80 9.54 -13.31 -8.63
C VAL A 80 8.56 -12.52 -9.49
N PHE A 81 7.31 -12.97 -9.59
CA PHE A 81 6.27 -12.23 -10.33
C PHE A 81 6.00 -10.86 -9.71
N VAL A 82 5.98 -10.77 -8.37
CA VAL A 82 5.84 -9.49 -7.66
C VAL A 82 7.01 -8.57 -7.94
N ALA A 83 8.26 -9.06 -7.89
CA ALA A 83 9.45 -8.26 -8.15
C ALA A 83 9.42 -7.67 -9.57
N ILE A 84 9.08 -8.49 -10.57
CA ILE A 84 8.93 -8.05 -11.96
C ILE A 84 7.81 -6.99 -12.05
N GLY A 85 6.65 -7.26 -11.45
CA GLY A 85 5.52 -6.32 -11.42
C GLY A 85 5.86 -4.98 -10.77
N VAL A 86 6.62 -4.98 -9.68
CA VAL A 86 7.08 -3.76 -8.99
C VAL A 86 8.02 -2.94 -9.86
N VAL A 87 8.96 -3.58 -10.58
CA VAL A 87 9.86 -2.88 -11.51
C VAL A 87 9.06 -2.18 -12.61
N PHE A 88 8.17 -2.89 -13.30
CA PHE A 88 7.33 -2.30 -14.34
C PHE A 88 6.38 -1.23 -13.78
N GLY A 89 5.75 -1.49 -12.63
CA GLY A 89 4.86 -0.55 -11.98
C GLY A 89 5.56 0.73 -11.54
N THR A 90 6.80 0.65 -11.06
CA THR A 90 7.60 1.82 -10.66
C THR A 90 7.99 2.65 -11.88
N ILE A 91 8.46 2.02 -12.95
CA ILE A 91 8.78 2.72 -14.21
C ILE A 91 7.54 3.44 -14.75
N PHE A 92 6.41 2.74 -14.76
CA PHE A 92 5.13 3.32 -15.17
C PHE A 92 4.72 4.50 -14.29
N ALA A 93 4.79 4.36 -12.96
CA ALA A 93 4.42 5.42 -12.02
C ALA A 93 5.29 6.68 -12.18
N VAL A 94 6.61 6.53 -12.33
CA VAL A 94 7.55 7.66 -12.48
C VAL A 94 7.35 8.39 -13.82
N SER A 95 6.84 7.70 -14.85
CA SER A 95 6.55 8.31 -16.15
C SER A 95 5.28 9.19 -16.17
N LEU A 96 4.42 9.06 -15.16
CA LEU A 96 3.13 9.73 -15.11
C LEU A 96 3.21 11.10 -14.41
N LYS A 97 2.44 12.06 -14.90
CA LYS A 97 2.21 13.32 -14.19
C LYS A 97 1.33 13.08 -12.96
N THR A 98 1.47 13.92 -11.94
CA THR A 98 0.69 13.81 -10.69
C THR A 98 -0.82 13.67 -10.92
N SER A 99 -1.42 14.46 -11.83
CA SER A 99 -2.86 14.36 -12.11
C SER A 99 -3.29 12.99 -12.65
N SER A 100 -2.52 12.41 -13.58
CA SER A 100 -2.77 11.06 -14.10
C SER A 100 -2.55 9.99 -13.04
N LEU A 101 -1.56 10.18 -12.16
CA LEU A 101 -1.26 9.26 -11.07
C LEU A 101 -2.33 9.30 -9.97
N VAL A 102 -2.89 10.48 -9.65
CA VAL A 102 -4.10 10.62 -8.81
C VAL A 102 -5.21 9.77 -9.42
N LEU A 103 -5.54 9.99 -10.70
CA LEU A 103 -6.66 9.31 -11.35
C LEU A 103 -6.49 7.79 -11.33
N PHE A 104 -5.29 7.30 -11.67
CA PHE A 104 -4.97 5.88 -11.61
C PHE A 104 -5.16 5.30 -10.20
N PHE A 105 -4.60 5.98 -9.19
CA PHE A 105 -4.72 5.53 -7.80
C PHE A 105 -6.17 5.57 -7.31
N SER A 106 -6.95 6.59 -7.67
CA SER A 106 -8.36 6.71 -7.32
C SER A 106 -9.19 5.59 -7.92
N ILE A 107 -8.99 5.25 -9.20
CA ILE A 107 -9.68 4.12 -9.85
C ILE A 107 -9.34 2.81 -9.15
N MET A 108 -8.05 2.55 -8.89
CA MET A 108 -7.62 1.34 -8.18
C MET A 108 -8.23 1.25 -6.77
N THR A 109 -8.21 2.35 -6.03
CA THR A 109 -8.80 2.41 -4.68
C THR A 109 -10.30 2.18 -4.72
N MET A 110 -11.00 2.71 -5.72
CA MET A 110 -12.43 2.50 -5.90
C MET A 110 -12.76 1.03 -6.23
N LEU A 111 -11.93 0.37 -7.05
CA LEU A 111 -12.06 -1.07 -7.30
C LEU A 111 -11.84 -1.89 -6.02
N PHE A 112 -10.81 -1.57 -5.21
CA PHE A 112 -10.60 -2.24 -3.93
C PHE A 112 -11.75 -2.01 -2.95
N SER A 113 -12.30 -0.79 -2.92
CA SER A 113 -13.46 -0.46 -2.09
C SER A 113 -14.68 -1.29 -2.48
N LEU A 114 -14.97 -1.40 -3.78
CA LEU A 114 -16.05 -2.25 -4.31
C LEU A 114 -15.80 -3.73 -4.01
N TYR A 115 -14.55 -4.18 -4.16
CA TYR A 115 -14.16 -5.55 -3.83
C TYR A 115 -14.44 -5.85 -2.36
N PHE A 116 -14.04 -4.98 -1.42
CA PHE A 116 -14.32 -5.19 0.00
C PHE A 116 -15.81 -5.14 0.36
N LEU A 117 -16.59 -4.28 -0.31
CA LEU A 117 -18.05 -4.25 -0.11
C LEU A 117 -18.73 -5.54 -0.62
N THR A 118 -18.19 -6.14 -1.68
CA THR A 118 -18.77 -7.32 -2.32
C THR A 118 -18.22 -8.63 -1.75
N ALA A 119 -17.01 -8.60 -1.16
CA ALA A 119 -16.37 -9.71 -0.49
C ALA A 119 -17.16 -10.08 0.78
N LYS A 120 -18.23 -10.83 0.58
CA LYS A 120 -19.00 -11.47 1.66
C LYS A 120 -18.07 -12.48 2.30
N GLU A 121 -17.67 -12.26 3.55
CA GLU A 121 -16.97 -13.29 4.34
C GLU A 121 -17.80 -14.56 4.30
N LYS A 122 -17.30 -15.59 3.62
CA LYS A 122 -17.75 -16.96 3.87
C LYS A 122 -17.21 -17.31 5.26
N ILE A 123 -17.97 -16.95 6.28
CA ILE A 123 -17.84 -17.52 7.62
C ILE A 123 -18.22 -18.99 7.44
N ASN A 124 -17.23 -19.81 7.12
CA ASN A 124 -17.39 -21.25 7.11
C ASN A 124 -17.40 -21.68 8.58
N PRO A 125 -18.50 -22.27 9.08
CA PRO A 125 -18.61 -22.68 10.48
C PRO A 125 -17.61 -23.79 10.84
#